data_AF-A0A7Y1T9R2-F1
#
_entry.id   AF-A0A7Y1T9R2-F1
#
_cell.length_a   1.000
_cell.length_b   1.000
_cell.length_c   1.000
_cell.angle_alpha   90.00
_cell.angle_beta   90.00
_cell.angle_gamma   90.00
#
_symmetry.space_group_name_H-M   'P 1'
#
loop_
_entity.id
_entity.type
_entity.pdbx_description
1 polymer ?
#
loop_
_entity_poly.entity_id
_entity_poly.type
_entity_poly.pdbx_seq_one_letter_code
_entity_poly.pdbx_strand_id
1 'polypeptide(L)'
;MNELDGIILLVLGFSAMVSLLRGFVKEALSLLIWFVAFAVAVALSPRLGYMLSGWFAHETLRLIGAFIILFLGTLIVGGLVNQLIISLVSKAGLGPLDRLLGTVFGLLRGAIIVLACLLV
;
A
#
# COMPACT_ATOMS: atom_id res chain seq x y z
N MET A 1 -3.28 1.25 32.55
CA MET A 1 -3.27 1.29 31.08
C MET A 1 -1.80 1.33 30.69
N ASN A 2 -1.28 0.26 30.10
CA ASN A 2 0.12 0.21 29.71
C ASN A 2 0.37 1.22 28.58
N GLU A 3 1.57 1.78 28.47
CA GLU A 3 1.89 2.71 27.38
C GLU A 3 1.71 2.09 25.99
N LEU A 4 1.81 0.75 25.92
CA LEU A 4 1.46 -0.06 24.75
C LEU A 4 -0.03 0.05 24.38
N ASP A 5 -0.96 0.05 25.34
CA ASP A 5 -2.40 0.16 25.07
C ASP A 5 -2.74 1.51 24.39
N GLY A 6 -2.03 2.57 24.78
CA GLY A 6 -2.16 3.91 24.19
C GLY A 6 -1.66 4.00 22.76
N ILE A 7 -0.51 3.38 22.47
CA ILE A 7 0.06 3.33 21.10
C ILE A 7 -0.85 2.53 20.16
N ILE A 8 -1.43 1.43 20.65
CA ILE A 8 -2.35 0.59 19.89
C ILE A 8 -3.63 1.37 19.54
N LEU A 9 -4.22 2.06 20.51
CA LEU A 9 -5.39 2.92 20.28
C LEU A 9 -5.09 4.08 19.32
N LEU A 10 -3.89 4.64 19.37
CA LEU A 10 -3.47 5.73 18.48
C LEU A 10 -3.31 5.22 17.03
N VAL A 11 -2.66 4.08 16.82
CA VAL A 11 -2.51 3.46 15.49
C VAL A 11 -3.88 3.02 14.94
N LEU A 12 -4.75 2.43 15.78
CA LEU A 12 -6.14 2.09 15.44
C LEU A 12 -6.93 3.33 15.02
N GLY A 13 -6.94 4.36 15.85
CA GLY A 13 -7.66 5.61 15.62
C GLY A 13 -7.15 6.31 14.36
N PHE A 14 -5.84 6.30 14.14
CA PHE A 14 -5.22 6.90 12.96
C PHE A 14 -5.52 6.10 11.69
N SER A 15 -5.44 4.77 11.73
CA SER A 15 -5.77 3.91 10.58
C SER A 15 -7.26 3.96 10.23
N ALA A 16 -8.14 4.01 11.24
CA ALA A 16 -9.57 4.19 11.08
C ALA A 16 -9.94 5.60 10.58
N MET A 17 -9.33 6.67 11.12
CA MET A 17 -9.51 8.05 10.62
C MET A 17 -9.03 8.20 9.18
N VAL A 18 -7.87 7.64 8.85
CA VAL A 18 -7.33 7.69 7.49
C VAL A 18 -8.23 6.94 6.51
N SER A 19 -8.81 5.80 6.93
CA SER A 19 -9.76 5.02 6.11
C SER A 19 -11.12 5.73 5.95
N LEU A 20 -11.63 6.37 7.00
CA LEU A 20 -12.86 7.18 6.98
C LEU A 20 -12.80 8.33 5.96
N LEU A 21 -11.62 8.91 5.75
CA LEU A 21 -11.42 10.07 4.89
C LEU A 21 -11.14 9.71 3.42
N ARG A 22 -10.87 8.44 3.09
CA ARG A 22 -10.28 8.05 1.79
C ARG A 22 -11.18 7.21 0.86
N GLY A 23 -12.19 6.50 1.37
CA GLY A 23 -13.10 5.67 0.56
C GLY A 23 -12.53 4.26 0.26
N PHE A 24 -13.41 3.27 0.08
CA PHE A 24 -13.04 1.85 -0.10
C PHE A 24 -12.11 1.63 -1.28
N VAL A 25 -12.48 2.15 -2.45
CA VAL A 25 -11.78 1.95 -3.71
C VAL A 25 -10.34 2.44 -3.59
N LYS A 26 -10.14 3.60 -2.95
CA LYS A 26 -8.80 4.14 -2.70
C LYS A 26 -7.94 3.21 -1.86
N GLU A 27 -8.53 2.64 -0.81
CA GLU A 27 -7.81 1.77 0.13
C GLU A 27 -7.52 0.41 -0.50
N ALA A 28 -8.51 -0.20 -1.16
CA ALA A 28 -8.38 -1.48 -1.85
C ALA A 28 -7.35 -1.41 -3.00
N LEU A 29 -7.42 -0.35 -3.83
CA LEU A 29 -6.43 -0.14 -4.89
C LEU A 29 -5.05 0.14 -4.34
N SER A 30 -4.92 0.94 -3.27
CA SER A 30 -3.61 1.19 -2.65
C SER A 30 -2.97 -0.11 -2.15
N LEU A 31 -3.75 -1.01 -1.53
CA LEU A 31 -3.27 -2.32 -1.11
C LEU A 31 -2.88 -3.19 -2.30
N LEU A 32 -3.74 -3.26 -3.32
CA LEU A 32 -3.47 -3.98 -4.56
C LEU A 32 -2.18 -3.50 -5.24
N ILE A 33 -2.00 -2.18 -5.35
CA ILE A 33 -0.81 -1.56 -5.95
C ILE A 33 0.44 -1.94 -5.18
N TRP A 34 0.37 -2.05 -3.86
CA TRP A 34 1.50 -2.48 -3.05
C TRP A 34 1.90 -3.93 -3.36
N PHE A 35 0.92 -4.84 -3.45
CA PHE A 35 1.16 -6.24 -3.86
C PHE A 35 1.71 -6.33 -5.29
N VAL A 36 1.13 -5.59 -6.24
CA VAL A 36 1.59 -5.55 -7.63
C VAL A 36 3.00 -4.98 -7.71
N ALA A 37 3.30 -3.90 -7.00
CA ALA A 37 4.63 -3.30 -6.96
C ALA A 37 5.67 -4.28 -6.41
N PHE A 38 5.33 -5.01 -5.34
CA PHE A 38 6.20 -6.05 -4.80
C PHE A 38 6.42 -7.18 -5.81
N ALA A 39 5.35 -7.70 -6.43
CA ALA A 39 5.44 -8.77 -7.42
C ALA A 39 6.27 -8.36 -8.64
N VAL A 40 6.07 -7.14 -9.15
CA VAL A 40 6.85 -6.56 -10.26
C VAL A 40 8.30 -6.41 -9.87
N ALA A 41 8.59 -5.88 -8.67
CA ALA A 41 9.95 -5.70 -8.20
C ALA A 41 10.68 -7.04 -8.05
N VAL A 42 10.05 -8.06 -7.46
CA VAL A 42 10.64 -9.41 -7.38
C VAL A 42 10.88 -9.98 -8.78
N ALA A 43 9.86 -9.97 -9.65
CA ALA A 43 9.94 -10.62 -10.96
C ALA A 43 10.92 -9.94 -11.93
N LEU A 44 11.02 -8.60 -11.90
CA LEU A 44 11.84 -7.84 -12.84
C LEU A 44 13.20 -7.43 -12.27
N SER A 45 13.44 -7.52 -10.96
CA SER A 45 14.73 -7.15 -10.35
C SER A 45 15.95 -7.88 -10.94
N PRO A 46 15.90 -9.16 -11.35
CA PRO A 46 17.07 -9.79 -11.99
C PRO A 46 17.36 -9.18 -13.37
N ARG A 47 16.31 -8.87 -14.13
CA ARG A 47 16.43 -8.30 -15.49
C ARG A 47 16.94 -6.87 -15.46
N LEU A 48 16.37 -6.03 -14.60
CA LEU A 48 16.87 -4.66 -14.42
C LEU A 48 18.25 -4.67 -13.75
N GLY A 49 18.48 -5.59 -12.82
CA GLY A 49 19.78 -5.82 -12.19
C GLY A 49 20.88 -6.03 -13.22
N TYR A 50 20.68 -6.88 -14.23
CA TYR A 50 21.68 -7.07 -15.30
C TYR A 50 22.05 -5.76 -16.02
N MET A 51 21.09 -4.85 -16.23
CA MET A 51 21.33 -3.54 -16.85
C MET A 51 22.11 -2.58 -15.94
N LEU A 52 22.05 -2.77 -14.61
CA LEU A 52 22.81 -2.00 -13.62
C LEU A 52 24.25 -2.53 -13.42
N SER A 53 24.67 -3.55 -14.17
CA SER A 53 26.01 -4.16 -14.06
C SER A 53 27.16 -3.17 -14.24
N GLY A 54 26.97 -2.13 -15.05
CA GLY A 54 27.98 -1.07 -15.25
C GLY A 54 28.09 -0.06 -14.11
N TRP A 55 27.13 -0.02 -13.18
CA TRP A 55 27.08 0.96 -12.09
C TRP A 55 27.50 0.38 -10.73
N PHE A 56 27.25 -0.92 -10.51
CA PHE A 56 27.54 -1.60 -9.25
C PHE A 56 28.34 -2.88 -9.50
N ALA A 57 29.50 -2.99 -8.85
CA ALA A 57 30.36 -4.17 -8.94
C ALA A 57 29.81 -5.39 -8.17
N HIS A 58 29.07 -5.16 -7.07
CA HIS A 58 28.51 -6.22 -6.24
C HIS A 58 27.11 -6.63 -6.71
N GLU A 59 26.92 -7.91 -7.01
CA GLU A 59 25.65 -8.47 -7.50
C GLU A 59 24.47 -8.22 -6.54
N THR A 60 24.69 -8.37 -5.23
CA THR A 60 23.65 -8.15 -4.22
C THR A 60 23.15 -6.71 -4.22
N LEU A 61 24.06 -5.73 -4.27
CA LEU A 61 23.70 -4.30 -4.31
C LEU A 61 22.91 -3.95 -5.57
N ARG A 62 23.26 -4.60 -6.68
CA ARG A 62 22.60 -4.42 -7.98
C ARG A 62 21.17 -4.92 -7.97
N LEU A 63 20.91 -6.11 -7.40
CA LEU A 63 19.57 -6.66 -7.25
C LEU A 63 18.73 -5.84 -6.28
N ILE A 64 19.29 -5.42 -5.15
CA ILE A 64 18.62 -4.55 -4.18
C ILE A 64 18.25 -3.20 -4.82
N GLY A 65 19.18 -2.58 -5.54
CA GLY A 65 18.92 -1.32 -6.25
C GLY A 65 17.84 -1.47 -7.32
N ALA A 66 17.91 -2.52 -8.13
CA ALA A 66 16.89 -2.82 -9.14
C ALA A 66 15.51 -3.06 -8.53
N PHE A 67 15.44 -3.80 -7.43
CA PHE A 67 14.20 -4.02 -6.68
C PHE A 67 13.61 -2.70 -6.20
N ILE A 68 14.40 -1.84 -5.55
CA ILE A 68 13.92 -0.54 -5.04
C ILE A 68 13.42 0.34 -6.18
N ILE A 69 14.15 0.43 -7.30
CA ILE A 69 13.76 1.23 -8.46
C ILE A 69 12.43 0.74 -9.02
N LEU A 70 12.27 -0.57 -9.22
CA LEU A 70 11.03 -1.15 -9.75
C LEU A 70 9.86 -1.00 -8.79
N PHE A 71 10.11 -1.22 -7.49
CA PHE A 71 9.09 -1.10 -6.46
C PHE A 71 8.56 0.33 -6.39
N LEU A 72 9.44 1.32 -6.23
CA LEU A 72 9.05 2.73 -6.17
C LEU A 72 8.46 3.20 -7.49
N GLY A 73 9.04 2.83 -8.63
CA GLY A 73 8.49 3.16 -9.95
C GLY A 73 7.07 2.64 -10.12
N THR A 74 6.82 1.40 -9.71
CA THR A 74 5.48 0.79 -9.81
C THR A 74 4.50 1.43 -8.82
N LEU A 75 4.93 1.79 -7.61
CA LEU A 75 4.10 2.53 -6.66
C LEU A 75 3.69 3.91 -7.21
N ILE A 76 4.61 4.62 -7.86
CA ILE A 76 4.32 5.94 -8.47
C ILE A 76 3.30 5.77 -9.59
N VAL A 77 3.56 4.86 -10.54
CA VAL A 77 2.64 4.60 -11.67
C VAL A 77 1.28 4.12 -11.17
N GLY A 78 1.26 3.15 -10.25
CA GLY A 78 0.04 2.65 -9.64
C GLY A 78 -0.72 3.76 -8.89
N GLY A 79 -0.02 4.63 -8.17
CA GLY A 79 -0.61 5.80 -7.51
C GLY A 79 -1.31 6.76 -8.48
N LEU A 80 -0.72 7.01 -9.65
CA LEU A 80 -1.36 7.80 -10.70
C LEU A 80 -2.62 7.13 -11.24
N VAL A 81 -2.56 5.82 -11.51
CA VAL A 81 -3.71 5.02 -11.94
C VAL A 81 -4.82 5.04 -10.89
N ASN A 82 -4.46 4.94 -9.60
CA ASN A 82 -5.41 5.01 -8.50
C ASN A 82 -6.21 6.33 -8.52
N GLN A 83 -5.52 7.46 -8.71
CA GLN A 83 -6.16 8.77 -8.76
C GLN A 83 -7.15 8.90 -9.92
N LEU A 84 -6.83 8.30 -11.07
CA LEU A 84 -7.74 8.24 -12.21
C LEU A 84 -8.99 7.41 -11.87
N ILE A 85 -8.82 6.23 -11.28
CA ILE A 85 -9.96 5.37 -10.92
C ILE A 85 -10.85 6.04 -9.88
N ILE A 86 -10.27 6.63 -8.84
CA ILE A 86 -11.03 7.39 -7.82
C ILE A 86 -11.86 8.50 -8.47
N SER A 87 -11.28 9.21 -9.45
CA SER A 87 -11.98 10.25 -10.19
C SER A 87 -13.15 9.70 -11.00
N LEU A 88 -13.02 8.50 -11.58
CA LEU A 88 -14.11 7.82 -12.30
C LEU A 88 -15.23 7.38 -11.36
N VAL A 89 -14.90 6.82 -10.19
CA VAL A 89 -15.88 6.39 -9.19
C VAL A 89 -16.68 7.58 -8.65
N SER A 90 -16.01 8.70 -8.41
CA SER A 90 -16.66 9.95 -8.01
C SER A 90 -17.64 10.45 -9.08
N LYS A 91 -17.23 10.45 -10.35
CA LYS A 91 -18.09 10.84 -11.48
C LYS A 91 -19.29 9.90 -11.71
N ALA A 92 -19.15 8.62 -11.37
CA ALA A 92 -20.23 7.64 -11.48
C ALA A 92 -21.31 7.77 -10.38
N GLY A 93 -21.16 8.71 -9.43
CA GLY A 93 -22.12 8.91 -8.35
C GLY A 93 -22.06 7.85 -7.24
N LEU A 94 -21.07 6.95 -7.28
CA LEU A 94 -20.89 5.86 -6.32
C LEU A 94 -20.17 6.29 -5.03
N GLY A 95 -19.78 7.57 -4.92
CA GLY A 95 -19.04 8.12 -3.78
C GLY A 95 -19.64 7.81 -2.39
N PRO A 96 -20.97 7.91 -2.17
CA PRO A 96 -21.56 7.56 -0.88
C PRO A 96 -21.42 6.08 -0.51
N LEU A 97 -21.63 5.16 -1.46
CA LEU A 97 -21.42 3.73 -1.25
C LEU A 97 -19.94 3.41 -0.99
N ASP A 98 -19.04 4.01 -1.78
CA ASP A 98 -17.60 3.87 -1.63
C ASP A 98 -17.11 4.27 -0.23
N ARG A 99 -17.66 5.35 0.33
CA ARG A 99 -17.35 5.79 1.69
C ARG A 99 -17.87 4.82 2.75
N LEU A 100 -19.10 4.31 2.61
CA LEU A 100 -19.67 3.34 3.55
C LEU A 100 -18.87 2.03 3.58
N LEU A 101 -18.57 1.47 2.40
CA LEU A 101 -17.73 0.28 2.28
C LEU A 101 -16.32 0.54 2.81
N GLY A 102 -15.80 1.76 2.64
CA GLY A 102 -14.48 2.16 3.11
C GLY A 102 -14.38 2.13 4.63
N THR A 103 -15.44 2.55 5.31
CA THR A 103 -15.54 2.47 6.78
C THR A 103 -15.47 1.03 7.25
N VAL A 104 -16.26 0.13 6.66
CA VAL A 104 -16.26 -1.29 7.04
C VAL A 104 -14.90 -1.94 6.78
N PHE A 105 -14.30 -1.67 5.62
CA PHE A 105 -12.99 -2.19 5.26
C PHE A 105 -11.87 -1.67 6.19
N GLY A 106 -11.87 -0.37 6.50
CA GLY A 106 -10.93 0.24 7.43
C GLY A 106 -11.02 -0.34 8.83
N LEU A 107 -12.24 -0.60 9.32
CA LEU A 107 -12.46 -1.26 10.60
C LEU A 107 -11.92 -2.70 10.61
N LEU A 108 -12.20 -3.48 9.56
CA LEU A 108 -11.69 -4.85 9.43
C LEU A 108 -10.17 -4.87 9.38
N ARG A 109 -9.54 -3.99 8.61
CA ARG A 109 -8.08 -3.88 8.52
C ARG A 109 -7.47 -3.48 9.87
N GLY A 110 -8.06 -2.50 10.55
CA GLY A 110 -7.66 -2.10 11.91
C GLY A 110 -7.74 -3.26 12.89
N ALA A 111 -8.82 -4.04 12.85
CA ALA A 111 -8.99 -5.23 13.68
C ALA A 111 -7.92 -6.30 13.39
N ILE A 112 -7.60 -6.56 12.12
CA ILE A 112 -6.53 -7.50 11.73
C ILE A 112 -5.17 -7.05 12.28
N ILE A 113 -4.85 -5.76 12.20
CA ILE A 113 -3.58 -5.22 12.74
C ILE A 113 -3.52 -5.40 14.26
N VAL A 114 -4.60 -5.12 14.98
CA VAL A 114 -4.68 -5.33 16.43
C VAL A 114 -4.48 -6.79 16.80
N LEU A 115 -5.19 -7.69 16.11
CA LEU A 115 -5.05 -9.13 16.31
C LEU A 115 -3.61 -9.59 16.05
N ALA A 116 -2.99 -9.11 14.97
CA ALA A 116 -1.59 -9.43 14.67
C ALA A 116 -0.64 -8.94 15.76
N CYS A 117 -0.82 -7.74 16.31
CA CYS A 117 -0.02 -7.23 17.43
C CYS A 117 -0.24 -8.00 18.74
N LEU A 118 -1.46 -8.51 19.00
CA LEU A 118 -1.74 -9.32 20.19
C LEU A 118 -1.16 -10.74 20.09
N LEU A 119 -0.92 -11.23 18.88
CA LEU A 119 -0.35 -12.55 18.60
C LEU A 119 1.19 -12.57 18.63
N VAL A 120 1.84 -11.41 18.57
CA VAL A 120 3.31 -11.23 18.63
C VAL A 120 3.73 -10.86 20.03
#